data_AF-A0A7W2F7U6-F1
#
_entry.id   AF-A0A7W2F7U6-F1
#
_cell.length_a   1.000
_cell.length_b   1.000
_cell.length_c   1.000
_cell.angle_alpha   90.00
_cell.angle_beta   90.00
_cell.angle_gamma   90.00
#
_symmetry.space_group_name_H-M   'P 1'
#
loop_
_entity.id
_entity.type
_entity.pdbx_description
1 polymer ?
#
loop_
_entity_poly.entity_id
_entity_poly.type
_entity_poly.pdbx_seq_one_letter_code
_entity_poly.pdbx_strand_id
1 'polypeptide(L)' 'MASTAKLIATTAMLIGTIGLSACSGMSTRDRNTAVGAGVGAVAGSVLTNGSSVGTVGGAAVGGVIGNQIDKRH' A
#
# COMPACT_ATOMS: atom_id res chain seq x y z
N MET A 1 6.99 -18.62 -7.65
CA MET A 1 6.68 -17.22 -7.26
C MET A 1 5.81 -16.45 -8.26
N ALA A 2 5.85 -16.73 -9.57
CA ALA A 2 5.03 -15.99 -10.55
C ALA A 2 3.50 -16.19 -10.41
N SER A 3 3.03 -17.39 -10.07
CA SER A 3 1.58 -17.66 -9.93
C SER A 3 0.95 -17.03 -8.68
N THR A 4 1.68 -16.96 -7.56
CA THR A 4 1.21 -16.27 -6.35
C THR A 4 1.19 -14.76 -6.53
N ALA A 5 2.19 -14.15 -7.18
CA ALA A 5 2.19 -12.72 -7.49
C ALA A 5 1.00 -12.31 -8.38
N LYS A 6 0.63 -13.15 -9.35
CA LYS A 6 -0.52 -12.93 -10.24
C LYS A 6 -1.86 -13.02 -9.49
N LEU A 7 -1.98 -13.94 -8.53
CA LEU A 7 -3.13 -14.08 -7.63
C LEU A 7 -3.24 -12.92 -6.63
N ILE A 8 -2.10 -12.43 -6.13
CA ILE A 8 -2.04 -11.27 -5.23
C ILE A 8 -2.41 -10.00 -5.98
N ALA A 9 -1.94 -9.82 -7.23
CA ALA A 9 -2.28 -8.65 -8.03
C ALA A 9 -3.78 -8.57 -8.38
N THR A 10 -4.41 -9.71 -8.72
CA THR A 10 -5.85 -9.75 -9.02
C THR A 10 -6.70 -9.52 -7.77
N THR A 11 -6.34 -10.14 -6.64
CA THR A 11 -7.03 -9.89 -5.36
C THR A 11 -6.80 -8.46 -4.86
N ALA A 12 -5.60 -7.89 -5.01
CA ALA A 12 -5.33 -6.50 -4.68
C ALA A 12 -6.14 -5.52 -5.54
N MET A 13 -6.35 -5.81 -6.83
CA MET A 13 -7.24 -5.02 -7.68
C MET A 13 -8.70 -5.12 -7.22
N LEU A 14 -9.18 -6.32 -6.88
CA LEU A 14 -10.54 -6.53 -6.35
C LEU A 14 -10.75 -5.83 -5.01
N ILE A 15 -9.79 -5.93 -4.09
CA ILE A 15 -9.83 -5.23 -2.81
C ILE A 15 -9.70 -3.72 -3.01
N GLY A 16 -8.93 -3.29 -4.02
CA GLY A 16 -8.82 -1.89 -4.42
C GLY A 16 -10.15 -1.33 -4.92
N THR A 17 -10.87 -2.04 -5.80
CA THR A 17 -12.17 -1.59 -6.30
C THR A 17 -13.25 -1.59 -5.22
N ILE A 18 -13.27 -2.59 -4.34
CA ILE A 18 -14.15 -2.63 -3.15
C ILE A 18 -13.77 -1.53 -2.16
N GLY A 19 -12.48 -1.29 -1.97
CA GLY A 19 -11.93 -0.21 -1.14
C GLY A 19 -12.27 1.18 -1.69
N LEU A 20 -12.36 1.36 -3.01
CA LEU A 20 -12.83 2.60 -3.63
C LEU A 20 -14.34 2.82 -3.38
N SER A 21 -15.16 1.77 -3.43
CA SER A 21 -16.59 1.85 -3.07
C SER A 21 -16.80 2.09 -1.55
N ALA A 22 -15.95 1.51 -0.71
CA ALA A 22 -15.93 1.71 0.74
C ALA A 22 -15.26 3.04 1.17
N CYS A 23 -14.47 3.67 0.30
CA CYS A 23 -13.80 4.96 0.53
C CYS A 23 -14.73 6.17 0.43
N SER A 24 -16.01 6.00 0.12
CA SER A 24 -16.99 7.10 0.10
C SER A 24 -17.13 7.82 1.45
N GLY A 25 -16.61 7.24 2.56
CA GLY A 25 -16.50 7.87 3.87
C GLY A 25 -15.07 7.94 4.45
N MET A 26 -14.03 7.65 3.66
CA MET A 26 -12.64 7.63 4.14
C MET A 26 -11.97 8.98 3.87
N SER A 27 -11.25 9.52 4.87
CA SER A 27 -10.56 10.80 4.73
C SER A 27 -9.44 10.71 3.68
N THR A 28 -9.21 11.77 2.92
CA THR A 28 -8.13 11.89 1.91
C THR A 28 -6.78 11.42 2.47
N ARG A 29 -6.57 11.66 3.77
CA ARG A 29 -5.43 11.25 4.57
C ARG A 29 -5.25 9.74 4.68
N ASP A 30 -6.32 9.02 5.01
CA ASP A 30 -6.29 7.57 5.19
C ASP A 30 -6.04 6.90 3.84
N ARG A 31 -6.63 7.45 2.78
CA ARG A 31 -6.38 7.01 1.40
C ARG A 31 -4.92 7.23 0.99
N ASN A 32 -4.35 8.42 1.20
CA ASN A 32 -2.95 8.70 0.89
C ASN A 32 -1.98 7.83 1.72
N THR A 33 -2.32 7.57 2.98
CA THR A 33 -1.52 6.71 3.87
C THR A 33 -1.59 5.25 3.44
N ALA A 34 -2.78 4.73 3.12
CA ALA A 34 -2.97 3.36 2.67
C ALA A 34 -2.27 3.10 1.32
N VAL A 35 -2.35 4.06 0.39
CA VAL A 35 -1.63 3.99 -0.88
C VAL A 35 -0.12 4.02 -0.65
N GLY A 36 0.39 4.94 0.18
CA GLY A 36 1.81 5.02 0.51
C GLY A 36 2.35 3.77 1.20
N ALA A 37 1.57 3.20 2.14
CA ALA A 37 1.91 1.96 2.82
C ALA A 37 1.88 0.75 1.87
N GLY A 38 0.88 0.66 0.99
CA GLY A 38 0.77 -0.40 0.00
C GLY A 38 1.91 -0.39 -1.02
N VAL A 39 2.20 0.78 -1.61
CA VAL A 39 3.31 0.94 -2.56
C VAL A 39 4.65 0.70 -1.87
N GLY A 40 4.85 1.24 -0.66
CA GLY A 40 6.06 1.03 0.13
C GLY A 40 6.28 -0.44 0.52
N ALA A 41 5.22 -1.16 0.86
CA ALA A 41 5.28 -2.59 1.16
C ALA A 41 5.74 -3.41 -0.05
N VAL A 42 5.13 -3.16 -1.21
CA VAL A 42 5.48 -3.86 -2.46
C VAL A 42 6.92 -3.54 -2.84
N ALA A 43 7.31 -2.26 -2.85
CA ALA A 43 8.67 -1.85 -3.18
C ALA A 43 9.71 -2.45 -2.21
N GLY A 44 9.46 -2.40 -0.91
CA GLY A 44 10.36 -2.95 0.10
C GLY A 44 10.49 -4.48 0.02
N SER A 45 9.41 -5.17 -0.33
CA SER A 45 9.43 -6.62 -0.57
C SER A 45 10.25 -6.98 -1.81
N VAL A 46 10.16 -6.20 -2.89
CA VAL A 46 10.95 -6.42 -4.12
C VAL A 46 12.44 -6.18 -3.86
N LEU A 47 12.79 -5.09 -3.18
CA LEU A 47 14.18 -4.73 -2.87
C LEU A 47 14.85 -5.71 -1.92
N THR A 48 14.08 -6.35 -1.03
CA THR A 48 14.60 -7.28 -0.01
C THR A 48 14.29 -8.75 -0.33
N ASN A 49 13.94 -9.04 -1.59
CA ASN A 49 13.64 -10.39 -2.09
C ASN A 49 12.59 -11.17 -1.27
N GLY A 50 11.59 -10.44 -0.75
CA GLY A 50 10.46 -10.99 0.02
C GLY A 50 10.60 -10.94 1.54
N SER A 51 11.64 -10.30 2.09
CA SER A 51 11.80 -10.20 3.55
C SER A 51 10.73 -9.32 4.22
N SER A 52 10.15 -9.83 5.31
CA SER A 52 9.15 -9.12 6.13
C SER A 52 9.66 -7.78 6.65
N VAL A 53 10.94 -7.68 7.00
CA VAL A 53 11.58 -6.42 7.44
C VAL A 53 11.55 -5.35 6.34
N GLY A 54 11.81 -5.74 5.08
CA GLY A 54 11.76 -4.83 3.95
C GLY A 54 10.35 -4.36 3.64
N THR A 55 9.38 -5.27 3.71
CA THR A 55 7.95 -4.97 3.53
C THR A 55 7.42 -4.05 4.61
N VAL A 56 7.69 -4.35 5.88
CA VAL A 56 7.21 -3.53 7.02
C VAL A 56 7.93 -2.19 7.07
N GLY A 57 9.25 -2.16 6.83
CA GLY A 57 10.02 -0.92 6.75
C GLY A 57 9.55 -0.01 5.61
N GLY A 58 9.35 -0.57 4.42
CA GLY A 58 8.82 0.15 3.27
C GLY A 58 7.40 0.66 3.49
N ALA A 59 6.52 -0.16 4.09
CA ALA A 59 5.16 0.24 4.44
C ALA A 59 5.12 1.36 5.49
N ALA A 60 5.96 1.28 6.52
CA ALA A 60 6.04 2.27 7.58
C ALA A 60 6.54 3.62 7.04
N VAL A 61 7.63 3.61 6.27
CA VAL A 61 8.17 4.84 5.66
C VAL A 61 7.19 5.42 4.64
N GLY A 62 6.62 4.59 3.76
CA GLY A 62 5.63 5.01 2.77
C GLY A 62 4.34 5.56 3.40
N GLY A 63 3.88 4.98 4.52
CA GLY A 63 2.73 5.46 5.28
C GLY A 63 2.99 6.79 6.02
N VAL A 64 4.15 6.94 6.67
CA VAL A 64 4.54 8.21 7.33
C VAL A 64 4.65 9.33 6.31
N ILE A 65 5.28 9.08 5.16
CA ILE A 65 5.40 10.04 4.07
C ILE A 65 4.00 10.38 3.53
N GLY A 66 3.16 9.39 3.20
CA GLY A 66 1.78 9.58 2.76
C GLY A 66 0.94 10.45 3.69
N ASN A 67 1.08 10.24 5.01
CA ASN A 67 0.41 11.03 6.04
C ASN A 67 1.01 12.45 6.22
N GLN A 68 2.27 12.68 5.87
CA GLN A 68 2.90 14.00 5.95
C GLN A 68 2.53 14.87 4.76
N ILE A 69 2.50 14.31 3.55
CA ILE A 69 2.17 15.05 2.32
C ILE A 69 0.73 15.58 2.38
N ASP A 70 -0.19 14.83 2.99
CA ASP A 70 -1.58 15.25 3.18
C ASP A 70 -1.75 16.42 4.16
N LYS A 71 -0.79 16.70 5.07
CA LYS A 71 -0.88 17.87 5.99
C LYS A 71 -0.55 19.20 5.32
N ARG A 72 -0.06 19.17 4.08
CA ARG A 72 0.44 20.35 3.36
C ARG A 72 -0.51 20.81 2.23
N HIS A 73 -1.77 20.39 2.26
CA HIS A 73 -2.81 20.80 1.31
C HIS A 73 -4.11 21.11 2.03
#